data_AF-A0A7G5M4G0-F1
#
_entry.id   AF-A0A7G5M4G0-F1
#
_cell.length_a   1.000
_cell.length_b   1.000
_cell.length_c   1.000
_cell.angle_alpha   90.00
_cell.angle_beta   90.00
_cell.angle_gamma   90.00
#
_symmetry.space_group_name_H-M   'P 1'
#
loop_
_entity.id
_entity.type
_entity.pdbx_description
1 polymer ?
#
loop_
_entity_poly.entity_id
_entity_poly.type
_entity_poly.pdbx_seq_one_letter_code
_entity_poly.pdbx_strand_id
1 'polypeptide(L)'
;SAVEYLVGYWDFYQPEVYVPSSDTFIEKDSLISEHIEQMCFSATKTLLSLRDSLVGGAVSAIYGLGAPEDYLSLRLILSVGEHIDQRQLIRHLTDLRYTRNEFELTRCAFRVRGEVLDVFRAESDTEALRIELFDGDIEQLTLFDSLTGETLRRLQRYTVYPKTHYATTRERTLSAVDTIREELKERLEHLFWQTRLVGAQRLAR
;
A
#
# COMPACT_ATOMS: atom_id res chain seq x y z
N SER A 1 -17.14 5.96 18.19
CA SER A 1 -17.45 6.36 16.81
C SER A 1 -16.26 7.13 16.26
N ALA A 2 -15.75 6.73 15.11
CA ALA A 2 -14.67 7.44 14.39
C ALA A 2 -15.24 8.16 13.16
N VAL A 3 -14.69 9.34 12.84
CA VAL A 3 -15.05 10.13 11.66
C VAL A 3 -13.79 10.30 10.82
N GLU A 4 -13.81 9.76 9.60
CA GLU A 4 -12.66 9.76 8.68
C GLU A 4 -13.05 10.36 7.32
N TYR A 5 -12.06 10.67 6.49
CA TYR A 5 -12.25 11.23 5.15
C TYR A 5 -11.59 10.38 4.07
N LEU A 6 -12.30 10.19 2.95
CA LEU A 6 -11.80 9.49 1.78
C LEU A 6 -11.98 10.36 0.54
N VAL A 7 -10.89 11.04 0.16
CA VAL A 7 -10.84 11.98 -0.97
C VAL A 7 -9.69 11.63 -1.91
N GLY A 8 -9.65 12.22 -3.12
CA GLY A 8 -8.52 12.02 -4.02
C GLY A 8 -7.25 12.62 -3.42
N TYR A 9 -6.17 11.84 -3.37
CA TYR A 9 -4.90 12.24 -2.76
C TYR A 9 -3.91 12.87 -3.74
N TRP A 10 -4.40 13.47 -4.83
CA TRP A 10 -3.56 14.13 -5.84
C TRP A 10 -3.62 15.65 -5.67
N ASP A 11 -2.47 16.30 -5.44
CA ASP A 11 -2.35 17.76 -5.51
C ASP A 11 -2.36 18.24 -6.97
N PHE A 12 -1.82 17.41 -7.86
CA PHE A 12 -1.85 17.60 -9.30
C PHE A 12 -2.06 16.25 -9.98
N TYR A 13 -2.90 16.21 -11.01
CA TYR A 13 -3.13 14.99 -11.79
C TYR A 13 -3.37 15.32 -13.26
N GLN A 14 -2.47 14.82 -14.11
CA GLN A 14 -2.59 14.79 -15.55
C GLN A 14 -2.75 13.33 -16.00
N PRO A 15 -3.88 12.94 -16.61
CA PRO A 15 -4.05 11.60 -17.16
C PRO A 15 -3.17 11.39 -18.40
N GLU A 16 -2.84 10.14 -18.67
CA GLU A 16 -2.29 9.73 -19.95
C GLU A 16 -3.35 9.90 -21.05
N VAL A 17 -3.03 10.69 -22.08
CA VAL A 17 -3.97 11.01 -23.16
C VAL A 17 -3.25 11.04 -24.50
N TYR A 18 -3.86 10.39 -25.49
CA TYR A 18 -3.50 10.59 -26.89
C TYR A 18 -4.51 11.53 -27.57
N VAL A 19 -4.02 12.61 -28.18
CA VAL A 19 -4.82 13.62 -28.89
C VAL A 19 -4.70 13.39 -30.40
N PRO A 20 -5.74 12.84 -31.07
CA PRO A 20 -5.63 12.46 -32.48
C PRO A 20 -5.46 13.65 -33.43
N SER A 21 -6.05 14.80 -33.11
CA SER A 21 -6.01 16.00 -33.96
C SER A 21 -4.61 16.59 -34.11
N SER A 22 -3.76 16.42 -33.10
CA SER A 22 -2.38 16.93 -33.08
C SER A 22 -1.33 15.82 -33.05
N ASP A 23 -1.74 14.56 -33.21
CA ASP A 23 -0.90 13.35 -33.04
C ASP A 23 0.02 13.42 -31.81
N THR A 24 -0.51 13.96 -30.71
CA THR A 24 0.28 14.23 -29.49
C THR A 24 -0.06 13.20 -28.43
N PHE A 25 0.97 12.60 -27.85
CA PHE A 25 0.85 11.77 -26.67
C PHE A 25 1.31 12.58 -25.45
N ILE A 26 0.43 12.68 -24.46
CA ILE A 26 0.67 13.37 -23.20
C ILE A 26 0.82 12.28 -22.13
N GLU A 27 2.02 12.19 -21.56
CA GLU A 27 2.32 11.25 -20.48
C GLU A 27 1.55 11.59 -19.21
N LYS A 28 1.27 10.55 -18.42
CA LYS A 28 0.75 10.73 -17.07
C LYS A 28 1.77 11.48 -16.23
N ASP A 29 1.32 12.53 -15.56
CA ASP A 29 2.08 13.23 -14.54
C ASP A 29 1.18 13.48 -13.33
N SER A 30 1.71 13.32 -12.13
CA SER A 30 0.89 13.41 -10.93
C SER A 30 1.74 13.67 -9.69
N LEU A 31 1.21 14.49 -8.79
CA LEU A 31 1.79 14.80 -7.49
C LEU A 31 0.85 14.32 -6.38
N ILE A 32 1.36 13.50 -5.46
CA ILE A 32 0.60 12.94 -4.34
C ILE A 32 0.71 13.87 -3.14
N SER A 33 -0.43 14.12 -2.49
CA SER A 33 -0.51 14.74 -1.19
C SER A 33 -0.36 13.69 -0.10
N GLU A 34 0.80 13.66 0.55
CA GLU A 34 1.11 12.65 1.58
C GLU A 34 0.09 12.65 2.73
N HIS A 35 -0.33 13.83 3.18
CA HIS A 35 -1.30 13.95 4.27
C HIS A 35 -2.69 13.43 3.87
N ILE A 36 -3.13 13.66 2.63
CA ILE A 36 -4.42 13.12 2.18
C ILE A 36 -4.36 11.60 2.02
N GLU A 37 -3.25 11.08 1.49
CA GLU A 37 -3.03 9.64 1.38
C GLU A 37 -3.07 8.96 2.77
N GLN A 38 -2.51 9.61 3.79
CA GLN A 38 -2.59 9.18 5.20
C GLN A 38 -4.05 8.96 5.62
N MET A 39 -4.88 9.99 5.40
CA MET A 39 -6.28 10.00 5.80
C MET A 39 -7.05 8.89 5.10
N CYS A 40 -6.74 8.62 3.82
CA CYS A 40 -7.31 7.50 3.09
C CYS A 40 -6.95 6.15 3.72
N PHE A 41 -5.68 5.94 4.12
CA PHE A 41 -5.29 4.71 4.83
C PHE A 41 -5.97 4.58 6.20
N SER A 42 -6.11 5.69 6.93
CA SER A 42 -6.87 5.75 8.19
C SER A 42 -8.34 5.36 7.98
N ALA A 43 -8.99 5.96 6.98
CA ALA A 43 -10.37 5.67 6.62
C ALA A 43 -10.59 4.19 6.27
N THR A 44 -9.75 3.62 5.42
CA THR A 44 -9.83 2.20 5.02
C THR A 44 -9.64 1.28 6.23
N LYS A 45 -8.63 1.54 7.07
CA LYS A 45 -8.41 0.78 8.30
C LYS A 45 -9.64 0.84 9.22
N THR A 46 -10.19 2.04 9.43
CA THR A 46 -11.36 2.26 10.29
C THR A 46 -12.57 1.48 9.78
N LEU A 47 -12.89 1.56 8.48
CA LEU A 47 -13.99 0.83 7.85
C LEU A 47 -13.85 -0.70 7.98
N LEU A 48 -12.63 -1.21 7.88
CA LEU A 48 -12.37 -2.65 7.92
C LEU A 48 -12.26 -3.20 9.35
N SER A 49 -12.00 -2.35 10.35
CA SER A 49 -11.69 -2.78 11.72
C SER A 49 -12.80 -2.49 12.72
N LEU A 50 -13.63 -1.47 12.47
CA LEU A 50 -14.68 -1.01 13.37
C LEU A 50 -16.05 -1.24 12.75
N ARG A 51 -17.03 -1.58 13.59
CA ARG A 51 -18.44 -1.66 13.16
C ARG A 51 -19.12 -0.28 13.16
N ASP A 52 -18.69 0.62 14.04
CA ASP A 52 -19.31 1.93 14.27
C ASP A 52 -18.40 3.07 13.76
N SER A 53 -18.39 3.28 12.45
CA SER A 53 -17.59 4.31 11.78
C SER A 53 -18.41 5.13 10.79
N LEU A 54 -18.07 6.41 10.65
CA LEU A 54 -18.58 7.29 9.60
C LEU A 54 -17.39 7.73 8.72
N VAL A 55 -17.51 7.58 7.41
CA VAL A 55 -16.49 8.06 6.46
C VAL A 55 -17.13 9.01 5.46
N GLY A 56 -16.65 10.25 5.43
CA GLY A 56 -17.04 11.23 4.42
C GLY A 56 -16.27 10.99 3.12
N GLY A 57 -16.96 10.59 2.05
CA GLY A 57 -16.36 10.31 0.75
C GLY A 57 -16.58 11.43 -0.28
N ALA A 58 -15.58 11.69 -1.11
CA ALA A 58 -15.75 12.44 -2.36
C ALA A 58 -16.00 11.47 -3.54
N VAL A 59 -16.04 11.98 -4.77
CA VAL A 59 -16.16 11.15 -6.00
C VAL A 59 -15.03 10.10 -6.08
N SER A 60 -13.90 10.30 -5.42
CA SER A 60 -12.84 9.27 -5.27
C SER A 60 -13.36 7.95 -4.71
N ALA A 61 -14.45 7.94 -3.93
CA ALA A 61 -15.02 6.73 -3.32
C ALA A 61 -15.61 5.75 -4.33
N ILE A 62 -15.90 6.19 -5.58
CA ILE A 62 -16.38 5.30 -6.65
C ILE A 62 -15.26 4.78 -7.56
N TYR A 63 -14.00 5.20 -7.32
CA TYR A 63 -12.85 4.67 -8.06
C TYR A 63 -12.40 3.33 -7.47
N GLY A 64 -11.88 2.46 -8.33
CA GLY A 64 -11.48 1.11 -7.94
C GLY A 64 -10.36 1.11 -6.89
N LEU A 65 -10.54 0.32 -5.85
CA LEU A 65 -9.48 -0.09 -4.92
C LEU A 65 -9.24 -1.60 -5.09
N GLY A 66 -8.15 -2.11 -4.51
CA GLY A 66 -7.95 -3.56 -4.42
C GLY A 66 -9.09 -4.25 -3.65
N ALA A 67 -9.26 -5.55 -3.90
CA ALA A 67 -10.27 -6.33 -3.20
C ALA A 67 -10.05 -6.26 -1.67
N PRO A 68 -11.08 -5.95 -0.86
CA PRO A 68 -10.95 -5.88 0.59
C PRO A 68 -10.38 -7.16 1.20
N GLU A 69 -10.73 -8.32 0.65
CA GLU A 69 -10.25 -9.63 1.10
C GLU A 69 -8.74 -9.77 0.90
N ASP A 70 -8.21 -9.31 -0.23
CA ASP A 70 -6.76 -9.32 -0.51
C ASP A 70 -6.03 -8.41 0.48
N TYR A 71 -6.53 -7.18 0.67
CA TYR A 71 -5.95 -6.21 1.60
C TYR A 71 -5.91 -6.77 3.04
N LEU A 72 -7.03 -7.38 3.47
CA LEU A 72 -7.12 -8.00 4.78
C LEU A 72 -6.26 -9.26 4.91
N SER A 73 -6.10 -10.05 3.86
CA SER A 73 -5.28 -11.27 3.88
C SER A 73 -3.79 -10.99 4.09
N LEU A 74 -3.33 -9.83 3.64
CA LEU A 74 -1.91 -9.45 3.71
C LEU A 74 -1.50 -8.88 5.07
N ARG A 75 -2.45 -8.46 5.92
CA ARG A 75 -2.17 -7.78 7.20
C ARG A 75 -1.21 -8.59 8.09
N LEU A 76 -0.30 -7.90 8.75
CA LEU A 76 0.59 -8.49 9.75
C LEU A 76 -0.05 -8.33 11.14
N ILE A 77 -0.51 -9.44 11.71
CA ILE A 77 -1.05 -9.50 13.06
C ILE A 77 0.10 -9.86 14.00
N LEU A 78 0.24 -9.12 15.09
CA LEU A 78 1.30 -9.29 16.08
C LEU A 78 0.68 -9.44 17.45
N SER A 79 1.09 -10.45 18.22
CA SER A 79 0.69 -10.62 19.61
C SER A 79 1.92 -10.84 20.50
N VAL A 80 1.94 -10.24 21.68
CA VAL A 80 2.99 -10.51 22.67
C VAL A 80 2.97 -12.00 23.05
N GLY A 81 4.15 -12.62 23.09
CA GLY A 81 4.35 -14.05 23.31
C GLY A 81 4.19 -14.93 22.06
N GLU A 82 3.93 -14.34 20.89
CA GLU A 82 3.91 -15.07 19.63
C GLU A 82 5.35 -15.30 19.13
N HIS A 83 5.61 -16.52 18.65
CA HIS A 83 6.88 -16.88 18.03
C HIS A 83 6.92 -16.40 16.58
N ILE A 84 7.83 -15.48 16.27
CA ILE A 84 8.11 -15.04 14.91
C ILE A 84 9.57 -14.59 14.77
N ASP A 85 10.28 -15.23 13.85
CA ASP A 85 11.65 -14.85 13.52
C ASP A 85 11.71 -13.44 12.93
N GLN A 86 12.74 -12.68 13.29
CA GLN A 86 13.01 -11.36 12.71
C GLN A 86 12.99 -11.38 11.16
N ARG A 87 13.59 -12.41 10.55
CA ARG A 87 13.63 -12.54 9.08
C ARG A 87 12.24 -12.69 8.48
N GLN A 88 11.33 -13.37 9.17
CA GLN A 88 9.94 -13.50 8.74
C GLN A 88 9.22 -12.17 8.86
N LEU A 89 9.41 -11.43 9.95
CA LEU A 89 8.84 -10.09 10.13
C LEU A 89 9.26 -9.14 9.00
N ILE A 90 10.56 -9.12 8.67
CA ILE A 90 11.11 -8.29 7.58
C ILE A 90 10.49 -8.65 6.24
N ARG A 91 10.35 -9.95 5.93
CA ARG A 91 9.72 -10.42 4.69
C ARG A 91 8.26 -9.97 4.63
N HIS A 92 7.50 -10.17 5.69
CA HIS A 92 6.08 -9.77 5.73
C HIS A 92 5.92 -8.25 5.59
N LEU A 93 6.74 -7.44 6.26
CA LEU A 93 6.75 -5.98 6.06
C LEU A 93 7.06 -5.59 4.61
N THR A 94 7.96 -6.31 3.95
CA THR A 94 8.26 -6.12 2.52
C THR A 94 7.07 -6.50 1.64
N ASP A 95 6.34 -7.56 1.96
CA ASP A 95 5.11 -7.97 1.27
C ASP A 95 3.98 -6.94 1.44
N LEU A 96 3.91 -6.31 2.63
CA LEU A 96 3.09 -5.12 2.90
C LEU A 96 3.56 -3.85 2.17
N ARG A 97 4.63 -3.97 1.37
CA ARG A 97 5.30 -2.94 0.57
C ARG A 97 6.11 -1.93 1.38
N TYR A 98 6.33 -2.13 2.68
CA TYR A 98 7.14 -1.18 3.46
C TYR A 98 8.60 -1.19 3.01
N THR A 99 9.24 -0.03 3.05
CA THR A 99 10.64 0.13 2.66
C THR A 99 11.55 0.03 3.89
N ARG A 100 12.63 -0.74 3.81
CA ARG A 100 13.64 -0.74 4.87
C ARG A 100 14.50 0.53 4.77
N ASN A 101 14.63 1.28 5.85
CA ASN A 101 15.54 2.43 5.97
C ASN A 101 16.18 2.43 7.36
N GLU A 102 17.49 2.25 7.45
CA GLU A 102 18.18 2.10 8.75
C GLU A 102 18.42 3.45 9.45
N PHE A 103 18.47 4.54 8.69
CA PHE A 103 18.83 5.87 9.16
C PHE A 103 17.60 6.66 9.58
N GLU A 104 16.63 6.76 8.68
CA GLU A 104 15.45 7.60 8.85
C GLU A 104 14.20 6.72 8.92
N LEU A 105 13.37 6.96 9.94
CA LEU A 105 12.08 6.31 10.07
C LEU A 105 11.02 7.24 9.49
N THR A 106 10.81 7.16 8.17
CA THR A 106 9.74 7.87 7.48
C THR A 106 8.48 6.99 7.39
N ARG A 107 7.33 7.61 7.12
CA ARG A 107 6.06 6.89 6.96
C ARG A 107 6.17 5.83 5.87
N CYS A 108 5.55 4.67 6.12
CA CYS A 108 5.62 3.50 5.24
C CYS A 108 7.01 2.86 5.14
N ALA A 109 7.91 3.17 6.08
CA ALA A 109 9.22 2.54 6.22
C ALA A 109 9.35 1.79 7.55
N PHE A 110 10.36 0.93 7.63
CA PHE A 110 10.78 0.29 8.87
C PHE A 110 12.30 0.25 9.00
N ARG A 111 12.78 0.16 10.23
CA ARG A 111 14.20 0.01 10.56
C ARG A 111 14.40 -1.15 11.52
N VAL A 112 15.60 -1.72 11.49
CA VAL A 112 15.99 -2.87 12.31
C VAL A 112 17.24 -2.51 13.09
N ARG A 113 17.22 -2.70 14.41
CA ARG A 113 18.35 -2.43 15.32
C ARG A 113 18.47 -3.55 16.33
N GLY A 114 19.36 -4.52 16.08
CA GLY A 114 19.42 -5.75 16.89
C GLY A 114 18.10 -6.49 16.82
N GLU A 115 17.51 -6.78 17.97
CA GLU A 115 16.20 -7.45 18.10
C GLU A 115 15.00 -6.49 18.08
N VAL A 116 15.23 -5.21 17.78
CA VAL A 116 14.18 -4.18 17.76
C VAL A 116 13.85 -3.79 16.32
N LEU A 117 12.56 -3.86 15.99
CA LEU A 117 12.02 -3.38 14.72
C LEU A 117 11.07 -2.22 14.96
N ASP A 118 11.41 -1.05 14.41
CA ASP A 118 10.51 0.10 14.42
C ASP A 118 9.85 0.23 13.04
N VAL A 119 8.52 0.34 13.01
CA VAL A 119 7.68 0.40 11.81
C VAL A 119 6.83 1.67 11.85
N PHE A 120 6.98 2.55 10.86
CA PHE A 120 6.12 3.73 10.73
C PHE A 120 4.94 3.41 9.82
N ARG A 121 3.78 3.25 10.44
CA ARG A 121 2.54 2.76 9.82
C ARG A 121 1.97 3.73 8.78
N ALA A 122 1.28 3.21 7.75
CA ALA A 122 0.77 4.01 6.64
C ALA A 122 -0.41 4.91 7.05
N GLU A 123 -1.23 4.42 7.98
CA GLU A 123 -2.38 5.14 8.52
C GLU A 123 -2.02 6.17 9.60
N SER A 124 -0.75 6.29 9.97
CA SER A 124 -0.31 7.08 11.13
C SER A 124 0.38 8.35 10.67
N ASP A 125 0.11 9.44 11.38
CA ASP A 125 0.75 10.73 11.13
C ASP A 125 2.00 10.92 12.02
N THR A 126 1.96 10.43 13.27
CA THR A 126 3.03 10.65 14.26
C THR A 126 3.51 9.38 14.96
N GLU A 127 2.62 8.43 15.24
CA GLU A 127 2.99 7.23 16.01
C GLU A 127 3.63 6.15 15.13
N ALA A 128 4.73 5.57 15.61
CA ALA A 128 5.34 4.36 15.07
C ALA A 128 5.18 3.19 16.04
N LEU A 129 5.27 1.97 15.50
CA LEU A 129 5.23 0.73 16.27
C LEU A 129 6.65 0.21 16.46
N ARG A 130 7.04 -0.03 17.70
CA ARG A 130 8.23 -0.78 18.09
C ARG A 130 7.84 -2.22 18.44
N ILE A 131 8.56 -3.16 17.85
CA ILE A 131 8.44 -4.60 18.06
C ILE A 131 9.78 -5.06 18.63
N GLU A 132 9.77 -5.51 19.88
CA GLU A 132 10.95 -6.03 20.57
C GLU A 132 10.86 -7.55 20.58
N LEU A 133 11.89 -8.20 20.02
CA LEU A 133 12.01 -9.65 19.96
C LEU A 133 13.00 -10.14 21.02
N PHE A 134 12.78 -11.35 21.52
CA PHE A 134 13.73 -12.07 22.37
C PHE A 134 13.66 -13.56 22.05
N ASP A 135 14.78 -14.17 21.65
CA ASP A 135 14.85 -15.59 21.25
C ASP A 135 13.76 -16.03 20.25
N GLY A 136 13.38 -15.13 19.32
CA GLY A 136 12.36 -15.39 18.30
C GLY A 136 10.91 -15.18 18.77
N ASP A 137 10.68 -14.71 19.99
CA ASP A 137 9.36 -14.38 20.50
C ASP A 137 9.15 -12.86 20.57
N ILE A 138 7.92 -12.39 20.34
CA ILE A 138 7.54 -10.99 20.57
C ILE A 138 7.47 -10.75 22.08
N GLU A 139 8.46 -10.04 22.63
CA GLU A 139 8.51 -9.69 24.05
C GLU A 139 7.64 -8.46 24.34
N GLN A 140 7.71 -7.43 23.48
CA GLN A 140 6.98 -6.19 23.70
C GLN A 140 6.54 -5.52 22.40
N LEU A 141 5.31 -4.99 22.42
CA LEU A 141 4.78 -4.09 21.40
C LEU A 141 4.55 -2.71 22.02
N THR A 142 5.17 -1.69 21.45
CA THR A 142 5.10 -0.31 21.98
C THR A 142 4.77 0.66 20.85
N LEU A 143 3.77 1.51 21.05
CA LEU A 143 3.60 2.69 20.22
C LEU A 143 4.36 3.85 20.82
N PHE A 144 5.10 4.56 19.97
CA PHE A 144 5.94 5.67 20.36
C PHE A 144 5.83 6.79 19.33
N ASP A 145 6.11 8.03 19.73
CA ASP A 145 6.18 9.17 18.82
C ASP A 145 7.43 9.05 17.93
N SER A 146 7.23 9.03 16.61
CA SER A 146 8.31 8.81 15.64
C SER A 146 9.35 9.94 15.60
N LEU A 147 8.98 11.15 16.04
CA LEU A 147 9.82 12.34 16.03
C LEU A 147 10.59 12.49 17.35
N THR A 148 9.91 12.36 18.50
CA THR A 148 10.50 12.58 19.83
C THR A 148 11.08 11.30 20.44
N GLY A 149 10.61 10.13 20.02
CA GLY A 149 10.95 8.84 20.62
C GLY A 149 10.19 8.54 21.91
N GLU A 150 9.26 9.40 22.33
CA GLU A 150 8.49 9.22 23.56
C GLU A 150 7.59 7.98 23.45
N THR A 151 7.63 7.13 24.49
CA THR A 151 6.73 5.97 24.57
C THR A 151 5.32 6.43 24.91
N LEU A 152 4.37 6.13 24.02
CA LEU A 152 2.97 6.52 24.19
C LEU A 152 2.18 5.43 24.92
N ARG A 153 2.24 4.18 24.43
CA ARG A 153 1.49 3.06 25.02
C ARG A 153 2.09 1.71 24.69
N ARG A 154 2.00 0.77 25.65
CA ARG A 154 2.31 -0.65 25.43
C ARG A 154 1.05 -1.41 25.03
N LEU A 155 1.21 -2.42 24.18
CA LEU A 155 0.12 -3.18 23.59
C LEU A 155 0.33 -4.67 23.77
N GLN A 156 -0.76 -5.42 23.90
CA GLN A 156 -0.75 -6.89 23.87
C GLN A 156 -0.86 -7.44 22.46
N ARG A 157 -1.51 -6.69 21.56
CA ARG A 157 -1.73 -7.06 20.17
C ARG A 157 -1.76 -5.82 19.29
N TYR A 158 -1.24 -5.95 18.07
CA TYR A 158 -1.32 -4.90 17.05
C TYR A 158 -1.45 -5.50 15.64
N THR A 159 -2.08 -4.77 14.73
CA THR A 159 -2.20 -5.17 13.32
C THR A 159 -1.60 -4.07 12.43
N VAL A 160 -0.62 -4.44 11.61
CA VAL A 160 -0.03 -3.58 10.58
C VAL A 160 -0.70 -3.89 9.23
N TYR A 161 -1.13 -2.84 8.53
CA TYR A 161 -1.84 -2.95 7.25
C TYR A 161 -0.92 -2.61 6.07
N PRO A 162 -1.22 -3.04 4.83
CA PRO A 162 -0.42 -2.69 3.65
C PRO A 162 -0.34 -1.19 3.39
N LYS A 163 0.83 -0.72 2.91
CA LYS A 163 1.03 0.69 2.51
C LYS A 163 0.42 1.07 1.15
N THR A 164 -0.49 0.26 0.62
CA THR A 164 -1.16 0.52 -0.66
C THR A 164 -2.53 -0.14 -0.68
N HIS A 165 -3.53 0.58 -1.21
CA HIS A 165 -4.87 0.04 -1.40
C HIS A 165 -4.95 -0.97 -2.55
N TYR A 166 -3.91 -1.09 -3.38
CA TYR A 166 -3.81 -2.04 -4.49
C TYR A 166 -2.93 -3.24 -4.15
N ALA A 167 -2.73 -3.51 -2.86
CA ALA A 167 -1.98 -4.67 -2.41
C ALA A 167 -2.66 -5.95 -2.93
N THR A 168 -1.91 -6.76 -3.67
CA THR A 168 -2.38 -8.05 -4.19
C THR A 168 -1.31 -9.11 -3.99
N THR A 169 -1.72 -10.38 -3.99
CA THR A 169 -0.83 -11.51 -3.77
C THR A 169 0.08 -11.75 -4.98
N ARG A 170 1.24 -12.34 -4.74
CA ARG A 170 2.17 -12.73 -5.81
C ARG A 170 1.52 -13.68 -6.81
N GLU A 171 0.70 -14.62 -6.32
CA GLU A 171 -0.01 -15.58 -7.16
C GLU A 171 -0.99 -14.89 -8.13
N ARG A 172 -1.82 -13.97 -7.62
CA ARG A 172 -2.73 -13.15 -8.46
C ARG A 172 -1.96 -12.32 -9.48
N THR A 173 -0.83 -11.75 -9.06
CA THR A 173 0.03 -10.97 -9.98
C THR A 173 0.54 -11.84 -11.13
N LEU A 174 1.03 -13.05 -10.84
CA LEU A 174 1.57 -13.95 -11.86
C LEU A 174 0.46 -14.44 -12.81
N SER A 175 -0.70 -14.82 -12.28
CA SER A 175 -1.87 -15.20 -13.07
C SER A 175 -2.31 -14.08 -14.02
N ALA A 176 -2.37 -12.84 -13.52
CA ALA A 176 -2.72 -11.68 -14.33
C ALA A 176 -1.71 -11.41 -15.46
N VAL A 177 -0.41 -11.63 -15.22
CA VAL A 177 0.62 -11.48 -16.27
C VAL A 177 0.38 -12.45 -17.42
N ASP A 178 -0.03 -13.68 -17.13
CA ASP A 178 -0.29 -14.67 -18.17
C ASP A 178 -1.54 -14.30 -18.99
N THR A 179 -2.63 -13.85 -18.34
CA THR A 179 -3.83 -13.38 -19.06
C THR A 179 -3.55 -12.13 -19.90
N ILE A 180 -2.73 -11.19 -19.39
CA ILE A 180 -2.35 -9.98 -20.14
C ILE A 180 -1.55 -10.34 -21.41
N ARG A 181 -0.68 -11.35 -21.34
CA ARG A 181 0.07 -11.82 -22.50
C ARG A 181 -0.84 -12.44 -23.56
N GLU A 182 -1.84 -13.20 -23.14
CA GLU A 182 -2.86 -13.77 -24.04
C GLU A 182 -3.66 -12.67 -24.73
N GLU A 183 -4.20 -11.71 -23.97
CA GLU A 183 -4.95 -10.56 -24.51
C GLU A 183 -4.09 -9.71 -25.45
N LEU A 184 -2.82 -9.47 -25.10
CA LEU A 184 -1.88 -8.74 -25.94
C LEU A 184 -1.72 -9.42 -27.31
N LYS A 185 -1.57 -10.75 -27.33
CA LYS A 185 -1.45 -11.51 -28.58
C LYS A 185 -2.70 -11.35 -29.44
N GLU A 186 -3.89 -11.56 -28.88
CA GLU A 186 -5.16 -11.40 -29.58
C GLU A 186 -5.33 -9.97 -30.13
N ARG A 187 -4.95 -8.96 -29.33
CA ARG A 187 -5.06 -7.57 -29.72
C ARG A 187 -4.10 -7.20 -30.85
N LEU A 188 -2.89 -7.73 -30.84
CA LEU A 188 -1.92 -7.54 -31.92
C LEU A 188 -2.41 -8.18 -33.22
N GLU A 189 -2.92 -9.42 -33.18
CA GLU A 189 -3.51 -10.09 -34.35
C GLU A 189 -4.64 -9.24 -34.95
N HIS A 190 -5.54 -8.72 -34.13
CA HIS A 190 -6.62 -7.84 -34.58
C HIS A 190 -6.10 -6.56 -35.24
N LEU A 191 -5.06 -5.92 -34.69
CA LEU A 191 -4.45 -4.73 -35.29
C LEU A 191 -3.75 -5.03 -36.62
N PHE A 192 -3.10 -6.20 -36.75
CA PHE A 192 -2.52 -6.65 -38.01
C PHE A 192 -3.57 -6.90 -39.09
N TRP A 193 -4.68 -7.56 -38.74
CA TRP A 193 -5.82 -7.77 -39.65
C TRP A 193 -6.45 -6.46 -40.13
N GLN A 194 -6.46 -5.42 -39.29
CA GLN A 194 -6.93 -4.08 -39.66
C GLN A 194 -5.88 -3.20 -40.36
N THR A 195 -4.69 -3.74 -40.66
CA THR A 195 -3.56 -3.00 -41.25
C THR A 195 -3.13 -1.79 -40.41
N ARG A 196 -3.39 -1.80 -39.09
CA ARG A 196 -3.02 -0.73 -38.14
C ARG A 196 -1.61 -0.96 -37.56
N LEU A 197 -0.61 -1.03 -38.45
CA LEU A 197 0.76 -1.44 -38.11
C LEU A 197 1.43 -0.53 -37.06
N VAL A 198 1.21 0.79 -37.12
CA VAL A 198 1.76 1.74 -36.14
C VAL A 198 1.17 1.49 -34.74
N GLY A 199 -0.12 1.19 -34.65
CA GLY A 199 -0.78 0.86 -33.38
C GLY A 199 -0.27 -0.46 -32.80
N ALA A 200 -0.07 -1.48 -33.65
CA ALA A 200 0.51 -2.75 -33.24
C ALA A 200 1.94 -2.58 -32.72
N GLN A 201 2.76 -1.79 -33.42
CA GLN A 201 4.14 -1.51 -33.02
C GLN A 201 4.22 -0.73 -31.69
N ARG A 202 3.30 0.22 -31.45
CA ARG A 202 3.21 0.95 -30.17
C ARG A 202 2.81 0.02 -29.01
N LEU A 203 1.86 -0.89 -29.24
CA LEU A 203 1.35 -1.81 -28.21
C LEU A 203 2.33 -2.95 -27.86
N ALA A 204 3.17 -3.37 -28.80
CA ALA A 204 4.14 -4.45 -28.60
C ALA A 204 5.41 -4.04 -27.82
N ARG A 205 5.57 -2.75 -27.50
CA ARG A 205 6.71 -2.19 -26.77
C ARG A 205 6.45 -2.22 -25.27
#